data_AF-A0A2K0W6S0-F1
#
_entry.id   AF-A0A2K0W6S0-F1
#
_cell.length_a   1.000
_cell.length_b   1.000
_cell.length_c   1.000
_cell.angle_alpha   90.00
_cell.angle_beta   90.00
_cell.angle_gamma   90.00
#
_symmetry.space_group_name_H-M   'P 1'
#
loop_
_entity.id
_entity.type
_entity.pdbx_description
1 polymer ?
#
loop_
_entity_poly.entity_id
_entity_poly.type
_entity_poly.pdbx_seq_one_letter_code
_entity_poly.pdbx_strand_id
1 'polypeptide(L)'
;MLIDWCDDDWIFYINELFDGIKPLVDKARTPAIKDESALTKDVKIITGLAESPSKMLSHMTSLEPGTARSQSNEKEDPWGDLNDRVKRLERLEVFSFDELQKLQQGLEMIQEALLVLKLNNQVIRQIREHYKCLMTQYRLPALKEIKKGCEDSFTRYCRHSRNIEANIDAHQAQLNALLLLVKESKEMYNTILQYKTIQINKIYAESAHLSTRNMENIASKTKQETSSMHIITFVTLIFLPGTFMASFFQSGILEWPQVNAKAPWRLNKEIFSLFFGLSATITIVTIAIWMIILFILRRPHSERVKHAS
;
A
#
# COMPACT_ATOMS: atom_id res chain seq x y z
N MET A 1 -5.33 -5.62 -58.11
CA MET A 1 -5.34 -4.21 -57.67
C MET A 1 -6.00 -4.03 -56.31
N LEU A 2 -7.31 -4.28 -56.14
CA LEU A 2 -7.97 -4.12 -54.82
C LEU A 2 -7.52 -5.18 -53.78
N ILE A 3 -7.19 -6.38 -54.26
CA ILE A 3 -6.69 -7.48 -53.44
C ILE A 3 -5.20 -7.30 -53.09
N ASP A 4 -4.37 -6.83 -54.03
CA ASP A 4 -2.95 -6.52 -53.78
C ASP A 4 -2.80 -5.35 -52.81
N TRP A 5 -3.65 -4.32 -52.91
CA TRP A 5 -3.66 -3.18 -52.00
C TRP A 5 -3.97 -3.58 -50.55
N CYS A 6 -4.87 -4.56 -50.35
CA CYS A 6 -5.12 -5.11 -49.02
C CYS A 6 -3.87 -5.77 -48.42
N ASP A 7 -3.14 -6.59 -49.18
CA ASP A 7 -2.02 -7.38 -48.61
C ASP A 7 -0.90 -6.48 -48.06
N ASP A 8 -0.50 -5.45 -48.80
CA ASP A 8 0.59 -4.53 -48.41
C ASP A 8 0.22 -3.64 -47.20
N ASP A 9 -1.01 -3.11 -47.17
CA ASP A 9 -1.45 -2.22 -46.09
C ASP A 9 -1.65 -2.98 -44.77
N TRP A 10 -2.10 -4.23 -44.81
CA TRP A 10 -2.23 -5.07 -43.61
C TRP A 10 -0.87 -5.41 -42.99
N ILE A 11 0.15 -5.65 -43.81
CA ILE A 11 1.51 -5.92 -43.32
C ILE A 11 2.06 -4.71 -42.57
N PHE A 12 1.89 -3.50 -43.13
CA PHE A 12 2.34 -2.28 -42.49
C PHE A 12 1.64 -2.05 -41.14
N TYR A 13 0.31 -2.14 -41.13
CA TYR A 13 -0.49 -1.95 -39.91
C TYR A 13 -0.13 -2.94 -38.80
N ILE A 14 0.06 -4.22 -39.14
CA ILE A 14 0.42 -5.26 -38.16
C ILE A 14 1.81 -5.01 -37.58
N ASN A 15 2.77 -4.58 -38.41
CA ASN A 15 4.12 -4.27 -37.95
C ASN A 15 4.13 -3.05 -37.03
N GLU A 16 3.39 -1.99 -37.36
CA GLU A 16 3.26 -0.81 -36.51
C GLU A 16 2.64 -1.16 -35.15
N LEU A 17 1.60 -1.99 -35.15
CA LEU A 17 0.97 -2.52 -33.93
C LEU A 17 1.98 -3.34 -33.10
N PHE A 18 2.80 -4.16 -33.77
CA PHE A 18 3.83 -4.95 -33.12
C PHE A 18 4.89 -4.06 -32.46
N ASP A 19 5.40 -3.06 -33.19
CA ASP A 19 6.44 -2.15 -32.72
C ASP A 19 5.97 -1.27 -31.56
N GLY A 20 4.69 -0.88 -31.52
CA GLY A 20 4.12 -0.14 -30.40
C GLY A 20 3.96 -0.96 -29.12
N ILE A 21 3.59 -2.24 -29.25
CA ILE A 21 3.23 -3.10 -28.09
C ILE A 21 4.43 -3.87 -27.56
N LYS A 22 5.34 -4.30 -28.43
CA LYS A 22 6.54 -5.07 -28.07
C LYS A 22 7.38 -4.46 -26.96
N PRO A 23 7.71 -3.15 -26.93
CA PRO A 23 8.52 -2.58 -25.84
C PRO A 23 7.83 -2.67 -24.47
N LEU A 24 6.49 -2.62 -24.42
CA LEU A 24 5.73 -2.76 -23.17
C LEU A 24 5.73 -4.21 -22.67
N VAL A 25 5.58 -5.17 -23.59
CA VAL A 25 5.70 -6.61 -23.32
C VAL A 25 7.12 -6.96 -22.89
N ASP A 26 8.12 -6.44 -23.59
CA ASP A 26 9.52 -6.64 -23.26
C ASP A 26 9.83 -6.04 -21.90
N LYS A 27 9.34 -4.84 -21.56
CA LYS A 27 9.47 -4.25 -20.21
C LYS A 27 8.83 -5.13 -19.13
N ALA A 28 7.68 -5.74 -19.42
CA ALA A 28 7.04 -6.70 -18.53
C ALA A 28 7.89 -7.95 -18.30
N ARG A 29 8.54 -8.47 -19.35
CA ARG A 29 9.39 -9.68 -19.29
C ARG A 29 10.83 -9.43 -18.86
N THR A 30 11.35 -8.21 -19.03
CA THR A 30 12.71 -7.79 -18.69
C THR A 30 12.83 -6.93 -17.41
N PRO A 31 12.16 -7.21 -16.28
CA PRO A 31 12.62 -6.67 -15.00
C PRO A 31 14.04 -7.12 -14.61
N ALA A 32 14.81 -7.75 -15.50
CA ALA A 32 15.96 -8.58 -15.17
C ALA A 32 17.36 -8.03 -15.54
N ILE A 33 17.56 -6.95 -16.31
CA ILE A 33 18.94 -6.66 -16.82
C ILE A 33 19.39 -5.20 -16.76
N LYS A 34 18.89 -4.37 -15.85
CA LYS A 34 19.60 -3.11 -15.51
C LYS A 34 19.93 -2.93 -14.03
N ASP A 35 19.25 -3.65 -13.14
CA ASP A 35 19.60 -3.66 -11.72
C ASP A 35 19.10 -4.94 -11.02
N GLU A 36 19.73 -6.07 -11.35
CA GLU A 36 19.41 -7.41 -10.82
C GLU A 36 19.57 -7.50 -9.28
N SER A 37 20.20 -6.50 -8.66
CA SER A 37 20.37 -6.38 -7.22
C SER A 37 19.19 -5.72 -6.49
N ALA A 38 18.29 -5.04 -7.21
CA ALA A 38 17.27 -4.17 -6.63
C ALA A 38 15.86 -4.79 -6.54
N LEU A 39 15.60 -5.89 -7.26
CA LEU A 39 14.32 -6.58 -7.23
C LEU A 39 14.34 -7.66 -6.13
N THR A 40 13.57 -7.43 -5.06
CA THR A 40 13.46 -8.37 -3.93
C THR A 40 13.09 -9.77 -4.42
N LYS A 41 13.70 -10.82 -3.83
CA LYS A 41 13.45 -12.25 -4.13
C LYS A 41 11.95 -12.58 -4.27
N ASP A 42 11.12 -11.88 -3.51
CA ASP A 42 9.66 -12.01 -3.49
C ASP A 42 9.01 -11.72 -4.86
N VAL A 43 9.50 -10.71 -5.60
CA VAL A 43 8.95 -10.39 -6.93
C VAL A 43 9.27 -11.50 -7.92
N LYS A 44 10.48 -12.08 -7.87
CA LYS A 44 10.89 -13.21 -8.73
C LYS A 44 10.07 -14.49 -8.46
N ILE A 45 9.69 -14.70 -7.20
CA ILE A 45 8.81 -15.81 -6.79
C ILE A 45 7.38 -15.58 -7.30
N ILE A 46 6.88 -14.35 -7.19
CA ILE A 46 5.51 -13.98 -7.56
C ILE A 46 5.32 -13.96 -9.09
N THR A 47 6.32 -13.52 -9.85
CA THR A 47 6.22 -13.39 -11.32
C THR A 47 6.63 -14.67 -12.08
N GLY A 48 6.85 -15.79 -11.39
CA GLY A 48 7.16 -17.08 -12.01
C GLY A 48 8.49 -17.17 -12.77
N LEU A 49 9.37 -16.17 -12.65
CA LEU A 49 10.68 -16.11 -13.30
C LEU A 49 11.77 -16.95 -12.60
N ALA A 50 11.40 -17.75 -11.60
CA ALA A 50 12.27 -18.73 -10.96
C ALA A 50 11.94 -20.15 -11.47
N GLU A 51 12.91 -20.79 -12.10
CA GLU A 51 12.83 -22.22 -12.41
C GLU A 51 12.61 -23.07 -11.13
N SER A 52 11.70 -24.05 -11.29
CA SER A 52 11.49 -25.27 -10.52
C SER A 52 10.60 -25.23 -9.24
N PRO A 53 9.43 -25.91 -9.25
CA PRO A 53 8.43 -25.92 -8.17
C PRO A 53 8.68 -26.98 -7.08
N SER A 54 9.91 -27.07 -6.55
CA SER A 54 10.29 -28.16 -5.62
C SER A 54 10.71 -27.73 -4.20
N LYS A 55 10.61 -26.45 -3.84
CA LYS A 55 11.01 -25.97 -2.48
C LYS A 55 9.94 -25.19 -1.71
N MET A 56 8.68 -25.24 -2.14
CA MET A 56 7.59 -24.49 -1.50
C MET A 56 6.97 -25.21 -0.26
N LEU A 57 7.51 -26.36 0.18
CA LEU A 57 6.94 -27.12 1.30
C LEU A 57 7.85 -27.31 2.52
N SER A 58 9.07 -26.76 2.53
CA SER A 58 10.01 -26.99 3.65
C SER A 58 10.13 -25.84 4.65
N HIS A 59 9.44 -24.70 4.45
CA HIS A 59 9.66 -23.52 5.29
C HIS A 59 8.67 -23.32 6.45
N MET A 60 7.78 -24.29 6.72
CA MET A 60 6.71 -24.14 7.72
C MET A 60 6.78 -25.09 8.93
N THR A 61 7.82 -25.92 9.05
CA THR A 61 7.90 -26.85 10.21
C THR A 61 9.34 -27.07 10.66
N SER A 62 9.78 -26.35 11.69
CA SER A 62 10.71 -26.83 12.73
C SER A 62 11.01 -25.69 13.72
N LEU A 63 10.38 -25.77 14.88
CA LEU A 63 10.96 -25.29 16.14
C LEU A 63 11.95 -26.35 16.60
N GLU A 64 13.19 -25.96 16.93
CA GLU A 64 14.00 -26.44 18.06
C GLU A 64 15.36 -25.67 18.11
N PRO A 65 16.03 -25.60 19.28
CA PRO A 65 16.79 -24.44 19.70
C PRO A 65 18.32 -24.59 19.60
N GLY A 66 18.99 -23.43 19.49
CA GLY A 66 20.34 -23.22 19.98
C GLY A 66 21.46 -23.40 18.96
N THR A 67 22.09 -22.30 18.56
CA THR A 67 23.56 -22.10 18.70
C THR A 67 23.85 -20.62 18.52
N ALA A 68 24.45 -20.02 19.54
CA ALA A 68 24.86 -18.64 19.61
C ALA A 68 25.83 -18.28 18.46
N ARG A 69 25.53 -17.22 17.73
CA ARG A 69 26.51 -16.46 16.97
C ARG A 69 26.25 -14.98 17.16
N SER A 70 27.24 -14.30 17.74
CA SER A 70 27.26 -12.88 18.06
C SER A 70 26.69 -12.02 16.94
N GLN A 71 25.60 -11.31 17.23
CA GLN A 71 25.20 -10.11 16.50
C GLN A 71 25.41 -8.92 17.42
N SER A 72 26.22 -8.00 16.91
CA SER A 72 26.35 -6.62 17.36
C SER A 72 24.97 -6.01 17.66
N ASN A 73 24.80 -5.52 18.88
CA ASN A 73 23.67 -4.69 19.28
C ASN A 73 23.74 -3.34 18.54
N GLU A 74 23.33 -3.31 17.27
CA GLU A 74 22.79 -2.10 16.67
C GLU A 74 21.33 -2.02 17.12
N LYS A 75 20.98 -0.93 17.82
CA LYS A 75 19.57 -0.57 17.99
C LYS A 75 19.03 -0.25 16.59
N GLU A 76 18.45 -1.24 15.92
CA GLU A 76 17.74 -1.03 14.66
C GLU A 76 16.67 0.04 14.90
N ASP A 77 16.82 1.19 14.25
CA ASP A 77 15.79 2.23 14.24
C ASP A 77 14.60 1.69 13.43
N PRO A 78 13.43 1.43 14.06
CA PRO A 78 12.29 0.84 13.37
C PRO A 78 11.77 1.73 12.23
N TRP A 79 12.00 3.05 12.31
CA TRP A 79 11.64 3.97 11.23
C TRP A 79 12.61 3.92 10.04
N GLY A 80 13.87 3.53 10.27
CA GLY A 80 14.89 3.36 9.24
C GLY A 80 14.57 2.23 8.27
N ASP A 81 14.29 1.03 8.80
CA ASP A 81 13.87 -0.13 7.98
C ASP A 81 12.60 0.18 7.17
N LEU A 82 11.64 0.84 7.80
CA LEU A 82 10.37 1.18 7.18
C LEU A 82 10.57 2.12 5.98
N ASN A 83 11.43 3.14 6.14
CA ASN A 83 11.76 4.08 5.07
C ASN A 83 12.50 3.40 3.90
N ASP A 84 13.41 2.48 4.20
CA ASP A 84 14.11 1.72 3.16
C ASP A 84 13.17 0.80 2.39
N ARG A 85 12.15 0.22 3.05
CA ARG A 85 11.08 -0.54 2.41
C ARG A 85 10.21 0.34 1.52
N VAL A 86 9.86 1.55 1.95
CA VAL A 86 9.12 2.52 1.12
C VAL A 86 9.91 2.88 -0.14
N LYS A 87 11.20 3.22 -0.01
CA LYS A 87 12.06 3.50 -1.17
C LYS A 87 12.14 2.33 -2.16
N ARG A 88 12.14 1.09 -1.67
CA ARG A 88 12.06 -0.10 -2.54
C ARG A 88 10.76 -0.16 -3.32
N LEU A 89 9.64 0.22 -2.71
CA LEU A 89 8.31 0.24 -3.34
C LEU A 89 8.12 1.43 -4.29
N GLU A 90 8.77 2.56 -4.04
CA GLU A 90 8.86 3.69 -4.99
C GLU A 90 9.63 3.27 -6.24
N ARG A 91 10.70 2.49 -6.14
CA ARG A 91 11.38 1.95 -7.33
C ARG A 91 10.49 1.05 -8.19
N LEU A 92 9.49 0.40 -7.59
CA LEU A 92 8.47 -0.38 -8.32
C LEU A 92 7.45 0.51 -9.04
N GLU A 93 7.44 1.83 -8.82
CA GLU A 93 6.64 2.80 -9.59
C GLU A 93 7.06 2.92 -11.05
N VAL A 94 8.22 2.34 -11.41
CA VAL A 94 8.58 2.08 -12.81
C VAL A 94 7.48 1.30 -13.53
N PHE A 95 6.66 0.50 -12.82
CA PHE A 95 5.45 -0.11 -13.36
C PHE A 95 4.25 0.79 -13.06
N SER A 96 3.78 1.51 -14.07
CA SER A 96 2.70 2.49 -13.91
C SER A 96 1.35 1.96 -14.40
N PHE A 97 0.27 2.55 -13.88
CA PHE A 97 -1.08 2.29 -14.38
C PHE A 97 -1.27 2.72 -15.86
N ASP A 98 -0.54 3.76 -16.29
CA ASP A 98 -0.55 4.23 -17.69
C ASP A 98 -0.04 3.14 -18.65
N GLU A 99 0.97 2.38 -18.26
CA GLU A 99 1.50 1.27 -19.05
C GLU A 99 0.52 0.10 -19.10
N LEU A 100 -0.16 -0.19 -17.99
CA LEU A 100 -1.23 -1.17 -17.96
C LEU A 100 -2.39 -0.77 -18.88
N GLN A 101 -2.74 0.53 -18.93
CA GLN A 101 -3.77 1.06 -19.81
C GLN A 101 -3.36 0.99 -21.29
N LYS A 102 -2.11 1.35 -21.62
CA LYS A 102 -1.57 1.19 -22.99
C LYS A 102 -1.56 -0.26 -23.44
N LEU A 103 -1.21 -1.18 -22.53
CA LEU A 103 -1.24 -2.62 -22.81
C LEU A 103 -2.68 -3.13 -23.03
N GLN A 104 -3.64 -2.61 -22.27
CA GLN A 104 -5.06 -2.90 -22.46
C GLN A 104 -5.58 -2.37 -23.81
N GLN A 105 -5.22 -1.14 -24.18
CA GLN A 105 -5.56 -0.58 -25.49
C GLN A 105 -4.92 -1.40 -26.63
N GLY A 106 -3.66 -1.80 -26.49
CA GLY A 106 -3.00 -2.68 -27.44
C GLY A 106 -3.69 -4.04 -27.59
N LEU A 107 -4.17 -4.62 -26.48
CA LEU A 107 -4.94 -5.87 -26.50
C LEU A 107 -6.25 -5.72 -27.28
N GLU A 108 -6.97 -4.62 -27.07
CA GLU A 108 -8.21 -4.32 -27.79
C GLU A 108 -7.95 -4.15 -29.30
N MET A 109 -6.90 -3.40 -29.66
CA MET A 109 -6.50 -3.21 -31.07
C MET A 109 -6.10 -4.53 -31.74
N ILE A 110 -5.37 -5.43 -31.05
CA ILE A 110 -5.03 -6.75 -31.58
C ILE A 110 -6.30 -7.59 -31.80
N GLN A 111 -7.25 -7.54 -30.86
CA GLN A 111 -8.51 -8.29 -31.00
C GLN A 111 -9.36 -7.78 -32.16
N GLU A 112 -9.43 -6.47 -32.33
CA GLU A 112 -10.11 -5.84 -33.47
C GLU A 112 -9.45 -6.25 -34.79
N ALA A 113 -8.12 -6.15 -34.89
CA ALA A 113 -7.36 -6.55 -36.07
C ALA A 113 -7.58 -8.03 -36.42
N LEU A 114 -7.56 -8.92 -35.43
CA LEU A 114 -7.86 -10.34 -35.62
C LEU A 114 -9.27 -10.58 -36.19
N LEU A 115 -10.27 -9.84 -35.70
CA LEU A 115 -11.64 -9.92 -36.19
C LEU A 115 -11.73 -9.48 -37.65
N VAL A 116 -11.14 -8.34 -38.00
CA VAL A 116 -11.16 -7.81 -39.37
C VAL A 116 -10.44 -8.76 -40.33
N LEU A 117 -9.26 -9.27 -39.96
CA LEU A 117 -8.55 -10.28 -40.77
C LEU A 117 -9.39 -11.54 -40.99
N LYS A 118 -10.13 -11.99 -39.96
CA LYS A 118 -11.00 -13.18 -40.07
C LYS A 118 -12.15 -12.96 -41.03
N LEU A 119 -12.77 -11.78 -40.97
CA LEU A 119 -13.85 -11.39 -41.88
C LEU A 119 -13.32 -11.26 -43.31
N ASN A 120 -12.17 -10.61 -43.51
CA ASN A 120 -11.55 -10.44 -44.82
C ASN A 120 -11.17 -11.79 -45.46
N ASN A 121 -10.57 -12.71 -44.69
CA ASN A 121 -10.28 -14.06 -45.17
C ASN A 121 -11.57 -14.79 -45.60
N GLN A 122 -12.64 -14.68 -44.83
CA GLN A 122 -13.94 -15.26 -45.19
C GLN A 122 -14.50 -14.66 -46.50
N VAL A 123 -14.41 -13.34 -46.69
CA VAL A 123 -14.87 -12.67 -47.92
C VAL A 123 -14.06 -13.14 -49.12
N ILE A 124 -12.73 -13.17 -49.03
CA ILE A 124 -11.85 -13.65 -50.13
C ILE A 124 -12.22 -15.10 -50.49
N ARG A 125 -12.43 -15.95 -49.48
CA ARG A 125 -12.84 -17.34 -49.67
C ARG A 125 -14.19 -17.46 -50.37
N GLN A 126 -15.19 -16.68 -49.95
CA GLN A 126 -16.52 -16.67 -50.57
C GLN A 126 -16.46 -16.20 -52.02
N ILE A 127 -15.71 -15.14 -52.32
CA ILE A 127 -15.51 -14.62 -53.67
C ILE A 127 -14.86 -15.70 -54.55
N ARG A 128 -13.80 -16.36 -54.06
CA ARG A 128 -13.14 -17.44 -54.81
C ARG A 128 -14.09 -18.60 -55.09
N GLU A 129 -14.83 -19.09 -54.10
CA GLU A 129 -15.78 -20.19 -54.31
C GLU A 129 -16.93 -19.77 -55.25
N HIS A 130 -17.41 -18.53 -55.18
CA HIS A 130 -18.40 -18.02 -56.12
C HIS A 130 -17.91 -18.05 -57.58
N TYR A 131 -16.71 -17.51 -57.85
CA TYR A 131 -16.13 -17.55 -59.19
C TYR A 131 -15.84 -18.99 -59.66
N LYS A 132 -15.45 -19.87 -58.74
CA LYS A 132 -15.25 -21.29 -59.03
C LYS A 132 -16.54 -22.01 -59.38
N CYS A 133 -17.63 -21.76 -58.67
CA CYS A 133 -18.97 -22.24 -59.03
C CYS A 133 -19.40 -21.72 -60.41
N LEU A 134 -19.17 -20.44 -60.69
CA LEU A 134 -19.50 -19.83 -61.99
C LEU A 134 -18.75 -20.50 -63.15
N MET A 135 -17.48 -20.88 -62.95
CA MET A 135 -16.66 -21.57 -63.96
C MET A 135 -16.95 -23.07 -64.09
N THR A 136 -17.47 -23.74 -63.06
CA THR A 136 -17.64 -25.20 -63.02
C THR A 136 -19.08 -25.67 -63.18
N GLN A 137 -20.05 -24.99 -62.57
CA GLN A 137 -21.47 -25.43 -62.53
C GLN A 137 -22.34 -24.79 -63.62
N TYR A 138 -22.08 -23.55 -64.03
CA TYR A 138 -22.95 -22.87 -65.00
C TYR A 138 -22.57 -23.22 -66.44
N ARG A 139 -23.37 -24.09 -67.08
CA ARG A 139 -23.29 -24.40 -68.52
C ARG A 139 -24.11 -23.40 -69.34
N LEU A 140 -23.68 -22.14 -69.35
CA LEU A 140 -24.23 -21.13 -70.26
C LEU A 140 -23.45 -21.20 -71.60
N PRO A 141 -24.13 -21.31 -72.77
CA PRO A 141 -23.46 -21.42 -74.06
C PRO A 141 -22.54 -20.24 -74.38
N ALA A 142 -22.91 -19.03 -73.95
CA ALA A 142 -22.12 -17.80 -74.11
C ALA A 142 -20.82 -17.78 -73.28
N LEU A 143 -20.77 -18.54 -72.18
CA LEU A 143 -19.60 -18.60 -71.29
C LEU A 143 -18.55 -19.62 -71.76
N LYS A 144 -18.84 -20.45 -72.78
CA LYS A 144 -17.95 -21.52 -73.22
C LYS A 144 -16.69 -20.99 -73.91
N GLU A 145 -16.82 -19.97 -74.75
CA GLU A 145 -15.70 -19.27 -75.39
C GLU A 145 -14.90 -18.43 -74.39
N ILE A 146 -15.60 -17.72 -73.48
CA ILE A 146 -14.98 -16.93 -72.42
C ILE A 146 -14.19 -17.82 -71.46
N LYS A 147 -14.72 -19.00 -71.11
CA LYS A 147 -14.08 -19.98 -70.23
C LYS A 147 -12.74 -20.46 -70.79
N LYS A 148 -12.67 -20.73 -72.09
CA LYS A 148 -11.44 -21.21 -72.75
C LYS A 148 -10.35 -20.13 -72.79
N GLY A 149 -10.73 -18.86 -72.98
CA GLY A 149 -9.80 -17.73 -72.93
C GLY A 149 -9.37 -17.32 -71.51
N CYS A 150 -10.24 -17.54 -70.51
CA CYS A 150 -10.00 -17.14 -69.12
C CYS A 150 -9.41 -18.24 -68.22
N GLU A 151 -9.22 -19.47 -68.71
CA GLU A 151 -8.82 -20.61 -67.88
C GLU A 151 -7.47 -20.40 -67.14
N ASP A 152 -6.47 -19.87 -67.85
CA ASP A 152 -5.17 -19.54 -67.26
C ASP A 152 -5.27 -18.38 -66.25
N SER A 153 -5.99 -17.31 -66.62
CA SER A 153 -6.23 -16.16 -65.75
C SER A 153 -6.99 -16.54 -64.47
N PHE A 154 -7.97 -17.44 -64.57
CA PHE A 154 -8.73 -17.97 -63.44
C PHE A 154 -7.87 -18.85 -62.53
N THR A 155 -7.01 -19.69 -63.12
CA THR A 155 -6.06 -20.52 -62.36
C THR A 155 -5.06 -19.65 -61.60
N ARG A 156 -4.56 -18.58 -62.23
CA ARG A 156 -3.68 -17.58 -61.61
C ARG A 156 -4.41 -16.85 -60.47
N TYR A 157 -5.64 -16.43 -60.67
CA TYR A 157 -6.48 -15.81 -59.63
C TYR A 157 -6.70 -16.74 -58.44
N CYS A 158 -7.07 -18.01 -58.67
CA CYS A 158 -7.29 -18.99 -57.60
C CYS A 158 -6.01 -19.24 -56.79
N ARG A 159 -4.85 -19.33 -57.47
CA ARG A 159 -3.55 -19.50 -56.82
C ARG A 159 -3.22 -18.28 -55.96
N HIS A 160 -3.37 -17.08 -56.53
CA HIS A 160 -3.09 -15.84 -55.82
C HIS A 160 -4.00 -15.62 -54.61
N SER A 161 -5.32 -15.85 -54.75
CA SER A 161 -6.27 -15.81 -53.63
C SER A 161 -5.90 -16.80 -52.52
N ARG A 162 -5.47 -18.03 -52.85
CA ARG A 162 -5.01 -18.99 -51.84
C ARG A 162 -3.74 -18.54 -51.12
N ASN A 163 -2.81 -17.91 -51.83
CA ASN A 163 -1.60 -17.39 -51.21
C ASN A 163 -1.92 -16.28 -50.21
N ILE A 164 -2.86 -15.39 -50.53
CA ILE A 164 -3.28 -14.32 -49.61
C ILE A 164 -4.02 -14.88 -48.41
N GLU A 165 -4.91 -15.86 -48.59
CA GLU A 165 -5.54 -16.54 -47.44
C GLU A 165 -4.50 -17.16 -46.52
N ALA A 166 -3.49 -17.84 -47.08
CA ALA A 166 -2.39 -18.40 -46.28
C ALA A 166 -1.55 -17.32 -45.57
N ASN A 167 -1.34 -16.16 -46.21
CA ASN A 167 -0.64 -15.03 -45.60
C ASN A 167 -1.44 -14.43 -44.44
N ILE A 168 -2.74 -14.21 -44.62
CA ILE A 168 -3.66 -13.76 -43.58
C ILE A 168 -3.68 -14.76 -42.41
N ASP A 169 -3.74 -16.06 -42.68
CA ASP A 169 -3.70 -17.10 -41.64
C ASP A 169 -2.38 -17.04 -40.84
N ALA A 170 -1.24 -16.83 -41.51
CA ALA A 170 0.05 -16.66 -40.85
C ALA A 170 0.07 -15.41 -39.94
N HIS A 171 -0.45 -14.29 -40.43
CA HIS A 171 -0.58 -13.06 -39.64
C HIS A 171 -1.53 -13.20 -38.45
N GLN A 172 -2.65 -13.92 -38.63
CA GLN A 172 -3.55 -14.26 -37.52
C GLN A 172 -2.85 -15.11 -36.47
N ALA A 173 -2.03 -16.09 -36.86
CA ALA A 173 -1.25 -16.88 -35.91
C ALA A 173 -0.24 -16.01 -35.13
N GLN A 174 0.43 -15.08 -35.80
CA GLN A 174 1.35 -14.13 -35.18
C GLN A 174 0.65 -13.20 -34.19
N LEU A 175 -0.49 -12.61 -34.57
CA LEU A 175 -1.28 -11.74 -33.69
C LEU A 175 -1.87 -12.49 -32.50
N ASN A 176 -2.28 -13.76 -32.67
CA ASN A 176 -2.71 -14.59 -31.54
C ASN A 176 -1.57 -14.89 -30.56
N ALA A 177 -0.35 -15.13 -31.05
CA ALA A 177 0.82 -15.29 -30.19
C ALA A 177 1.12 -13.99 -29.43
N LEU A 178 1.07 -12.83 -30.10
CA LEU A 178 1.23 -11.53 -29.45
C LEU A 178 0.14 -11.27 -28.41
N LEU A 179 -1.12 -11.61 -28.71
CA LEU A 179 -2.24 -11.48 -27.79
C LEU A 179 -2.01 -12.26 -26.49
N LEU A 180 -1.46 -13.47 -26.57
CA LEU A 180 -1.11 -14.27 -25.39
C LEU A 180 -0.01 -13.59 -24.57
N LEU A 181 1.05 -13.11 -25.23
CA LEU A 181 2.16 -12.40 -24.55
C LEU A 181 1.70 -11.11 -23.86
N VAL A 182 0.82 -10.35 -24.51
CA VAL A 182 0.22 -9.12 -23.98
C VAL A 182 -0.66 -9.45 -22.76
N LYS A 183 -1.46 -10.51 -22.82
CA LYS A 183 -2.27 -10.97 -21.69
C LYS A 183 -1.42 -11.38 -20.49
N GLU A 184 -0.37 -12.16 -20.73
CA GLU A 184 0.57 -12.58 -19.68
C GLU A 184 1.26 -11.37 -19.04
N SER A 185 1.74 -10.44 -19.87
CA SER A 185 2.35 -9.20 -19.43
C SER A 185 1.39 -8.39 -18.55
N LYS A 186 0.12 -8.27 -18.96
CA LYS A 186 -0.92 -7.55 -18.21
C LYS A 186 -1.13 -8.15 -16.83
N GLU A 187 -1.20 -9.48 -16.74
CA GLU A 187 -1.36 -10.18 -15.48
C GLU A 187 -0.16 -9.96 -14.55
N MET A 188 1.04 -9.95 -15.11
CA MET A 188 2.26 -9.63 -14.37
C MET A 188 2.25 -8.20 -13.83
N TYR A 189 1.87 -7.20 -14.63
CA TYR A 189 1.70 -5.81 -14.18
C TYR A 189 0.67 -5.72 -13.03
N ASN A 190 -0.50 -6.35 -13.19
CA ASN A 190 -1.56 -6.35 -12.18
C ASN A 190 -1.06 -6.96 -10.86
N THR A 191 -0.35 -8.09 -10.95
CA THR A 191 0.21 -8.77 -9.78
C THR A 191 1.25 -7.90 -9.06
N ILE A 192 2.15 -7.24 -9.80
CA ILE A 192 3.15 -6.32 -9.22
C ILE A 192 2.48 -5.13 -8.52
N LEU A 193 1.44 -4.55 -9.14
CA LEU A 193 0.69 -3.43 -8.56
C LEU A 193 -0.07 -3.85 -7.29
N GLN A 194 -0.68 -5.04 -7.28
CA GLN A 194 -1.34 -5.60 -6.10
C GLN A 194 -0.34 -5.86 -4.98
N TYR A 195 0.80 -6.48 -5.29
CA TYR A 195 1.88 -6.69 -4.32
C TYR A 195 2.34 -5.37 -3.69
N LYS A 196 2.57 -4.33 -4.51
CA LYS A 196 2.90 -2.99 -4.01
C LYS A 196 1.84 -2.46 -3.04
N THR A 197 0.56 -2.56 -3.42
CA THR A 197 -0.56 -2.08 -2.58
C THR A 197 -0.60 -2.80 -1.23
N ILE A 198 -0.44 -4.13 -1.23
CA ILE A 198 -0.41 -4.94 0.01
C ILE A 198 0.78 -4.53 0.89
N GLN A 199 1.96 -4.34 0.31
CA GLN A 199 3.16 -3.97 1.06
C GLN A 199 3.08 -2.56 1.64
N ILE A 200 2.51 -1.61 0.89
CA ILE A 200 2.21 -0.26 1.37
C ILE A 200 1.24 -0.33 2.57
N ASN A 201 0.16 -1.10 2.47
CA ASN A 201 -0.80 -1.27 3.56
C ASN A 201 -0.15 -1.88 4.81
N LYS A 202 0.74 -2.87 4.63
CA LYS A 202 1.50 -3.47 5.73
C LYS A 202 2.40 -2.43 6.41
N ILE A 203 3.12 -1.62 5.63
CA ILE A 203 3.96 -0.54 6.15
C ILE A 203 3.14 0.50 6.91
N TYR A 204 1.98 0.90 6.38
CA TYR A 204 1.09 1.82 7.08
C TYR A 204 0.58 1.23 8.40
N ALA A 205 0.17 -0.05 8.42
CA ALA A 205 -0.25 -0.72 9.64
C ALA A 205 0.89 -0.80 10.68
N GLU A 206 2.11 -1.14 10.26
CA GLU A 206 3.30 -1.14 11.13
C GLU A 206 3.61 0.26 11.67
N SER A 207 3.58 1.29 10.82
CA SER A 207 3.80 2.69 11.23
C SER A 207 2.75 3.15 12.25
N ALA A 208 1.49 2.78 12.06
CA ALA A 208 0.40 3.12 12.97
C ALA A 208 0.57 2.41 14.31
N HIS A 209 0.96 1.13 14.31
CA HIS A 209 1.27 0.38 15.52
C HIS A 209 2.45 1.00 16.28
N LEU A 210 3.52 1.37 15.58
CA LEU A 210 4.69 1.98 16.21
C LEU A 210 4.36 3.36 16.79
N SER A 211 3.62 4.18 16.04
CA SER A 211 3.12 5.48 16.50
C SER A 211 2.24 5.35 17.74
N THR A 212 1.30 4.39 17.74
CA THR A 212 0.43 4.11 18.89
C THR A 212 1.23 3.70 20.13
N ARG A 213 2.22 2.82 19.96
CA ARG A 213 3.12 2.45 21.07
C ARG A 213 3.92 3.63 21.60
N ASN A 214 4.43 4.49 20.72
CA ASN A 214 5.14 5.68 21.16
C ASN A 214 4.21 6.64 21.91
N MET A 215 2.97 6.82 21.45
CA MET A 215 1.96 7.62 22.13
C MET A 215 1.58 7.05 23.50
N GLU A 216 1.46 5.72 23.62
CA GLU A 216 1.23 5.05 24.90
C GLU A 216 2.38 5.29 25.88
N ASN A 217 3.63 5.19 25.40
CA ASN A 217 4.81 5.50 26.20
C ASN A 217 4.81 6.96 26.68
N ILE A 218 4.54 7.91 25.78
CA ILE A 218 4.41 9.33 26.13
C ILE A 218 3.30 9.53 27.15
N ALA A 219 2.11 8.96 26.95
CA ALA A 219 1.00 9.06 27.88
C ALA A 219 1.33 8.48 29.26
N SER A 220 2.07 7.35 29.30
CA SER A 220 2.52 6.76 30.57
C SER A 220 3.51 7.66 31.31
N LYS A 221 4.46 8.29 30.60
CA LYS A 221 5.41 9.26 31.17
C LYS A 221 4.68 10.50 31.66
N THR A 222 3.76 11.06 30.86
CA THR A 222 2.92 12.19 31.25
C THR A 222 2.06 11.86 32.47
N LYS A 223 1.53 10.63 32.58
CA LYS A 223 0.80 10.18 33.77
C LYS A 223 1.69 10.21 35.02
N GLN A 224 2.95 9.75 34.91
CA GLN A 224 3.90 9.78 36.01
C GLN A 224 4.30 11.22 36.40
N GLU A 225 4.54 12.09 35.42
CA GLU A 225 4.81 13.52 35.64
C GLU A 225 3.63 14.20 36.34
N THR A 226 2.40 13.91 35.89
CA THR A 226 1.16 14.39 36.51
C THR A 226 1.01 13.90 37.95
N SER A 227 1.34 12.63 38.23
CA SER A 227 1.32 12.09 39.60
C SER A 227 2.32 12.81 40.50
N SER A 228 3.51 13.14 39.98
CA SER A 228 4.54 13.86 40.74
C SER A 228 4.08 15.30 41.04
N MET A 229 3.42 15.96 40.09
CA MET A 229 2.84 17.29 40.28
C MET A 229 1.79 17.31 41.41
N HIS A 230 0.94 16.29 41.49
CA HIS A 230 -0.04 16.18 42.57
C HIS A 230 0.62 15.99 43.95
N ILE A 231 1.72 15.23 44.03
CA ILE A 231 2.48 15.04 45.28
C ILE A 231 3.05 16.37 45.78
N ILE A 232 3.71 17.15 44.90
CA ILE A 232 4.27 18.46 45.25
C ILE A 232 3.16 19.39 45.75
N THR A 233 2.03 19.45 45.05
CA THR A 233 0.88 20.27 45.45
C THR A 233 0.36 19.88 46.83
N PHE A 234 0.23 18.58 47.11
CA PHE A 234 -0.18 18.08 48.42
C PHE A 234 0.76 18.51 49.55
N VAL A 235 2.08 18.43 49.32
CA VAL A 235 3.10 18.87 50.28
C VAL A 235 2.94 20.37 50.57
N THR A 236 2.76 21.20 49.54
CA THR A 236 2.57 22.65 49.74
C THR A 236 1.30 22.99 50.52
N LEU A 237 0.21 22.23 50.34
CA LEU A 237 -1.06 22.45 51.05
C LEU A 237 -0.95 22.18 52.56
N ILE A 238 -0.03 21.31 52.99
CA ILE A 238 0.22 21.04 54.41
C ILE A 238 1.09 22.12 55.04
N PHE A 239 2.13 22.55 54.34
CA PHE A 239 3.11 23.50 54.88
C PHE A 239 2.62 24.95 54.85
N LEU A 240 1.85 25.36 53.85
CA LEU A 240 1.42 26.74 53.68
C LEU A 240 0.61 27.27 54.88
N PRO A 241 -0.39 26.55 55.44
CA PRO A 241 -1.11 26.99 56.63
C PRO A 241 -0.22 27.05 57.87
N GLY A 242 0.71 26.09 58.02
CA GLY A 242 1.65 26.06 59.13
C GLY A 242 2.58 27.29 59.14
N THR A 243 3.12 27.65 57.96
CA THR A 243 3.96 28.84 57.81
C THR A 243 3.18 30.14 58.05
N PHE A 244 1.93 30.21 57.59
CA PHE A 244 1.05 31.36 57.85
C PHE A 244 0.82 31.54 59.36
N MET A 245 0.48 30.45 60.06
CA MET A 245 0.25 30.50 61.50
C MET A 245 1.52 30.84 62.28
N ALA A 246 2.67 30.27 61.92
CA ALA A 246 3.96 30.64 62.52
C ALA A 246 4.22 32.15 62.40
N SER A 247 3.97 32.74 61.23
CA SER A 247 4.12 34.17 60.98
C SER A 247 3.09 35.00 61.76
N PHE A 248 1.85 34.53 61.85
CA PHE A 248 0.77 35.19 62.58
C PHE A 248 1.09 35.32 64.08
N PHE A 249 1.55 34.23 64.72
CA PHE A 249 1.96 34.26 66.12
C PHE A 249 3.26 35.04 66.35
N GLN A 250 4.18 35.05 65.36
CA GLN A 250 5.38 35.88 65.40
C GLN A 250 5.06 37.39 65.31
N SER A 251 3.98 37.79 64.63
CA SER A 251 3.60 39.20 64.47
C SER A 251 3.20 39.92 65.76
N GLY A 252 3.03 39.17 66.87
CA GLY A 252 2.70 39.74 68.18
C GLY A 252 1.25 40.20 68.35
N ILE A 253 0.34 39.77 67.45
CA ILE A 253 -1.07 40.22 67.43
C ILE A 253 -1.95 39.57 68.51
N LEU A 254 -1.52 38.46 69.11
CA LEU A 254 -2.13 37.94 70.34
C LEU A 254 -1.48 38.60 71.55
N GLU A 255 -2.28 39.33 72.33
CA GLU A 255 -1.85 39.92 73.60
C GLU A 255 -1.96 38.88 74.72
N TRP A 256 -0.83 38.50 75.30
CA TRP A 256 -0.72 37.38 76.23
C TRP A 256 -0.86 37.83 77.70
N PRO A 257 -1.47 37.02 78.58
CA PRO A 257 -1.54 37.34 80.00
C PRO A 257 -0.13 37.38 80.63
N GLN A 258 0.14 38.45 81.39
CA GLN A 258 1.44 38.78 82.00
C GLN A 258 1.95 37.64 82.90
N VAL A 259 2.96 36.89 82.43
CA VAL A 259 3.68 35.92 83.27
C VAL A 259 4.76 36.65 84.04
N ASN A 260 4.64 36.66 85.37
CA ASN A 260 5.61 37.25 86.30
C ASN A 260 7.06 36.84 85.97
N ALA A 261 7.92 37.84 85.80
CA ALA A 261 9.28 37.79 85.25
C ALA A 261 10.35 37.07 86.11
N LYS A 262 10.00 36.02 86.87
CA LYS A 262 10.93 35.28 87.75
C LYS A 262 10.75 33.75 87.70
N ALA A 263 10.53 33.17 86.54
CA ALA A 263 10.55 31.72 86.36
C ALA A 263 11.46 31.29 85.20
N PRO A 264 12.21 30.17 85.33
CA PRO A 264 13.03 29.63 84.26
C PRO A 264 12.15 29.26 83.05
N TRP A 265 12.70 29.33 81.83
CA TRP A 265 12.03 29.03 80.56
C TRP A 265 11.18 27.75 80.61
N ARG A 266 9.90 27.88 80.94
CA ARG A 266 8.91 26.80 80.88
C ARG A 266 8.06 27.06 79.66
N LEU A 267 8.24 26.24 78.62
CA LEU A 267 7.32 26.13 77.51
C LEU A 267 5.90 25.98 78.07
N ASN A 268 5.06 27.00 77.88
CA ASN A 268 3.68 26.92 78.32
C ASN A 268 2.95 25.93 77.38
N LYS A 269 2.71 24.72 77.90
CA LYS A 269 2.04 23.64 77.17
C LYS A 269 0.67 24.06 76.64
N GLU A 270 0.01 24.99 77.33
CA GLU A 270 -1.32 25.48 76.96
C GLU A 270 -1.29 26.37 75.71
N ILE A 271 -0.30 27.26 75.61
CA ILE A 271 -0.09 28.15 74.45
C ILE A 271 0.32 27.33 73.21
N PHE A 272 1.23 26.37 73.42
CA PHE A 272 1.65 25.45 72.37
C PHE A 272 0.47 24.60 71.86
N SER A 273 -0.45 24.20 72.75
CA SER A 273 -1.66 23.45 72.38
C SER A 273 -2.65 24.28 71.55
N LEU A 274 -2.83 25.58 71.86
CA LEU A 274 -3.70 26.47 71.08
C LEU A 274 -3.14 26.75 69.68
N PHE A 275 -1.83 26.99 69.58
CA PHE A 275 -1.12 27.11 68.31
C PHE A 275 -1.34 25.87 67.44
N PHE A 276 -1.08 24.69 68.00
CA PHE A 276 -1.18 23.43 67.28
C PHE A 276 -2.63 23.13 66.88
N GLY A 277 -3.60 23.37 67.76
CA GLY A 277 -5.02 23.16 67.49
C GLY A 277 -5.58 24.05 66.37
N LEU A 278 -5.27 25.34 66.39
CA LEU A 278 -5.73 26.29 65.37
C LEU A 278 -5.04 26.01 64.02
N SER A 279 -3.73 25.74 64.03
CA SER A 279 -3.00 25.34 62.82
C SER A 279 -3.54 24.04 62.23
N ALA A 280 -3.80 23.03 63.04
CA ALA A 280 -4.33 21.75 62.58
C ALA A 280 -5.72 21.91 61.94
N THR A 281 -6.58 22.75 62.52
CA THR A 281 -7.93 23.01 62.00
C THR A 281 -7.88 23.63 60.61
N ILE A 282 -7.01 24.65 60.40
CA ILE A 282 -6.86 25.30 59.10
C ILE A 282 -6.27 24.33 58.07
N THR A 283 -5.29 23.50 58.45
CA THR A 283 -4.75 22.47 57.55
C THR A 283 -5.83 21.46 57.13
N ILE A 284 -6.68 21.01 58.06
CA ILE A 284 -7.80 20.10 57.77
C ILE A 284 -8.78 20.73 56.79
N VAL A 285 -9.16 22.00 57.00
CA VAL A 285 -10.08 22.73 56.10
C VAL A 285 -9.47 22.86 54.70
N THR A 286 -8.18 23.20 54.61
CA THR A 286 -7.47 23.37 53.34
C THR A 286 -7.40 22.05 52.55
N ILE A 287 -7.11 20.94 53.23
CA ILE A 287 -7.11 19.59 52.62
C ILE A 287 -8.52 19.19 52.19
N ALA A 288 -9.54 19.45 53.01
CA ALA A 288 -10.93 19.12 52.69
C ALA A 288 -11.42 19.85 51.43
N ILE A 289 -11.13 21.15 51.32
CA ILE A 289 -11.44 21.95 50.12
C ILE A 289 -10.75 21.37 48.89
N TRP A 290 -9.45 21.04 48.99
CA TRP A 290 -8.72 20.45 47.87
C TRP A 290 -9.27 19.08 47.45
N MET A 291 -9.62 18.22 48.40
CA MET A 291 -10.25 16.92 48.13
C MET A 291 -11.61 17.09 47.42
N ILE A 292 -12.42 18.08 47.83
CA ILE A 292 -13.68 18.42 47.17
C ILE A 292 -13.43 18.91 45.74
N ILE A 293 -12.45 19.80 45.53
CA ILE A 293 -12.08 20.29 44.20
C ILE A 293 -11.62 19.13 43.31
N LEU A 294 -10.73 18.25 43.78
CA LEU A 294 -10.32 17.07 43.02
C LEU A 294 -11.46 16.12 42.71
N PHE A 295 -12.40 15.94 43.66
CA PHE A 295 -13.57 15.10 43.45
C PHE A 295 -14.50 15.69 42.37
N ILE A 296 -14.68 17.01 42.35
CA ILE A 296 -15.45 17.72 41.32
C ILE A 296 -14.71 17.68 39.97
N LEU A 297 -13.40 17.92 39.94
CA LEU A 297 -12.59 17.92 38.72
C LEU A 297 -12.37 16.51 38.14
N ARG A 298 -12.50 15.45 38.95
CA ARG A 298 -12.55 14.05 38.45
C ARG A 298 -13.87 13.69 37.78
N ARG A 299 -14.96 14.44 38.02
CA ARG A 299 -16.28 14.11 37.48
C ARG A 299 -16.55 14.40 35.98
N PRO A 300 -15.76 15.13 35.17
CA PRO A 300 -16.18 15.48 33.81
C PRO A 300 -15.48 14.67 32.69
N HIS A 301 -15.39 13.34 32.79
CA HIS A 301 -15.04 12.51 31.62
C HIS A 301 -15.97 11.29 31.41
N SER A 302 -16.83 10.94 32.37
CA SER A 302 -17.74 9.79 32.21
C SER A 302 -18.99 10.12 31.37
N GLU A 303 -19.34 11.39 31.18
CA GLU A 303 -20.59 11.78 30.50
C GLU A 303 -20.45 12.06 29.00
N ARG A 304 -19.24 12.29 28.46
CA ARG A 304 -19.07 12.52 27.00
C ARG A 304 -19.09 11.25 26.14
N VAL A 305 -18.89 10.07 26.72
CA VAL A 305 -18.91 8.79 25.98
C VAL A 305 -20.34 8.28 25.79
N LYS A 306 -21.32 8.76 26.56
CA LYS A 306 -22.72 8.33 26.46
C LYS A 306 -23.56 9.09 25.42
N HIS A 307 -23.04 10.19 24.86
CA HIS A 307 -23.75 11.00 23.86
C HIS A 307 -23.17 10.90 22.44
N ALA A 308 -22.21 10.00 22.21
CA ALA A 308 -21.62 9.73 20.89
C ALA A 308 -21.82 8.28 20.42
N SER A 309 -22.75 7.54 21.04
CA SER A 309 -23.27 6.25 20.55
C SER A 309 -24.70 6.40 20.10
#